data_AF-A0A945QQ56-F1
#
_entry.id   AF-A0A945QQ56-F1
#
_cell.length_a   1.000
_cell.length_b   1.000
_cell.length_c   1.000
_cell.angle_alpha   90.00
_cell.angle_beta   90.00
_cell.angle_gamma   90.00
#
_symmetry.space_group_name_H-M   'P 1'
#
loop_
_entity.id
_entity.type
_entity.pdbx_description
1 polymer ?
#
loop_
_entity_poly.entity_id
_entity_poly.type
_entity_poly.pdbx_seq_one_letter_code
_entity_poly.pdbx_strand_id
1 'polypeptide(L)'
;MSLLNNAVAPIALVGLCGLAFVLGIGHYSQEQTAIHMRQIEQLRAEAEAIRHSEQAARVQALNTRVAAARAQQAEFAAKMEETARAAAIAALPGDPAKGKMTYMPCATCHGMQAEGKRVFNAPRLAGQEPWYVRSQLLKFKEGVRGKHPHDIYGMQMAMATSLIYNEEVLDNVVAYIASLSTGKTVERGKGDATAGKQHYAVCATCHGVNAQGIETQQAPALSKQHAWYLETQLRHFKYGLRGTHKSDLEGRQMVPVMQALQDEVFADLVAYIQSLNDL
;
A
#
# COMPACT_ATOMS: atom_id res chain seq x y z
N MET A 1 36.11 14.31 -18.34
CA MET A 1 36.71 13.51 -19.43
C MET A 1 35.58 12.83 -20.17
N SER A 2 35.19 13.40 -21.32
CA SER A 2 34.03 13.00 -22.13
C SER A 2 34.52 12.56 -23.51
N LEU A 3 34.22 11.33 -23.91
CA LEU A 3 34.30 10.71 -25.24
C LEU A 3 33.44 9.43 -25.10
N LEU A 4 32.38 9.10 -25.87
CA LEU A 4 32.10 9.21 -27.30
C LEU A 4 30.57 9.27 -27.53
N ASN A 5 30.15 10.08 -28.50
CA ASN A 5 28.79 10.15 -29.04
C ASN A 5 28.83 9.61 -30.47
N ASN A 6 27.97 8.63 -30.80
CA ASN A 6 27.83 8.09 -32.17
C ASN A 6 26.89 8.99 -32.98
N ALA A 7 27.46 9.70 -33.96
CA ALA A 7 26.74 10.56 -34.89
C ALA A 7 26.29 9.77 -36.13
N VAL A 8 25.02 9.87 -36.46
CA VAL A 8 24.47 9.55 -37.78
C VAL A 8 24.63 10.80 -38.65
N ALA A 9 25.33 10.66 -39.77
CA ALA A 9 25.72 11.77 -40.65
C ALA A 9 24.55 12.35 -41.44
N PRO A 10 24.44 13.69 -41.60
CA PRO A 10 23.59 14.29 -42.62
C PRO A 10 24.39 14.43 -43.92
N ILE A 11 23.82 13.92 -45.01
CA ILE A 11 24.30 14.09 -46.37
C ILE A 11 24.11 15.57 -46.76
N ALA A 12 25.20 16.34 -46.74
CA ALA A 12 25.25 17.68 -47.31
C ALA A 12 25.49 17.57 -48.82
N LEU A 13 24.43 17.73 -49.61
CA LEU A 13 24.50 17.76 -51.07
C LEU A 13 23.96 19.11 -51.57
N VAL A 14 24.76 20.18 -51.40
CA VAL A 14 24.54 21.46 -52.10
C VAL A 14 25.90 22.04 -52.41
N GLY A 15 26.26 22.12 -53.69
CA GLY A 15 27.49 22.81 -54.09
C GLY A 15 28.06 22.55 -55.48
N LEU A 16 27.30 22.07 -56.46
CA LEU A 16 27.73 22.02 -57.87
C LEU A 16 26.53 22.29 -58.79
N CYS A 17 26.11 23.55 -58.87
CA CYS A 17 25.20 24.05 -59.90
C CYS A 17 25.94 25.10 -60.71
N GLY A 18 26.83 24.64 -61.58
CA GLY A 18 27.59 25.47 -62.50
C GLY A 18 28.23 24.59 -63.55
N LEU A 19 27.85 24.81 -64.81
CA LEU A 19 28.38 24.22 -66.06
C LEU A 19 27.82 22.85 -66.48
N ALA A 20 26.65 22.88 -67.14
CA ALA A 20 26.34 21.99 -68.26
C ALA A 20 25.24 22.62 -69.14
N PHE A 21 25.61 23.25 -70.26
CA PHE A 21 24.65 23.69 -71.27
C PHE A 21 25.25 23.61 -72.66
N VAL A 22 25.21 22.45 -73.32
CA VAL A 22 25.16 22.33 -74.79
C VAL A 22 24.46 21.00 -75.16
N LEU A 23 23.51 21.09 -76.10
CA LEU A 23 22.75 20.03 -76.80
C LEU A 23 21.36 19.65 -76.25
N GLY A 24 20.35 20.43 -76.64
CA GLY A 24 19.04 19.88 -77.06
C GLY A 24 18.03 19.39 -76.02
N ILE A 25 18.06 19.88 -74.78
CA ILE A 25 17.09 19.51 -73.74
C ILE A 25 16.34 20.78 -73.29
N GLY A 26 15.01 20.72 -73.23
CA GLY A 26 14.12 21.87 -73.02
C GLY A 26 14.48 22.73 -71.81
N HIS A 27 14.33 24.05 -71.95
CA HIS A 27 14.60 25.05 -70.92
C HIS A 27 13.71 24.80 -69.69
N TYR A 28 14.23 24.06 -68.72
CA TYR A 28 13.57 23.92 -67.43
C TYR A 28 13.68 25.25 -66.69
N SER A 29 12.56 25.98 -66.59
CA SER A 29 12.59 27.35 -66.07
C SER A 29 12.84 27.37 -64.56
N GLN A 30 13.47 28.44 -64.08
CA GLN A 30 13.71 28.68 -62.65
C GLN A 30 12.41 28.58 -61.82
N GLU A 31 11.28 28.94 -62.44
CA GLU A 31 9.93 28.84 -61.87
C GLU A 31 9.48 27.38 -61.71
N GLN A 32 9.74 26.52 -62.71
CA GLN A 32 9.45 25.09 -62.61
C GLN A 32 10.30 24.41 -61.52
N THR A 33 11.57 24.80 -61.37
CA THR A 33 12.42 24.32 -60.26
C THR A 33 11.84 24.71 -58.90
N ALA A 34 11.36 25.94 -58.75
CA ALA A 34 10.75 26.40 -57.49
C ALA A 34 9.45 25.66 -57.16
N ILE A 35 8.62 25.35 -58.16
CA ILE A 35 7.39 24.57 -57.99
C ILE A 35 7.71 23.15 -57.50
N HIS A 36 8.66 22.47 -58.15
CA HIS A 36 9.04 21.11 -57.74
C HIS A 36 9.67 21.07 -56.35
N MET A 37 10.48 22.07 -55.97
CA MET A 37 11.05 22.14 -54.63
C MET A 37 9.97 22.30 -53.55
N ARG A 38 8.96 23.15 -53.76
CA ARG A 38 7.82 23.26 -52.84
C ARG A 38 7.04 21.95 -52.74
N GLN A 39 6.85 21.25 -53.87
CA GLN A 39 6.18 19.95 -53.88
C GLN A 39 6.98 18.89 -53.11
N ILE A 40 8.32 18.88 -53.22
CA ILE A 40 9.19 17.98 -52.45
C ILE A 40 9.10 18.28 -50.95
N GLU A 41 9.10 19.56 -50.56
CA GLU A 41 8.96 19.96 -49.15
C GLU A 41 7.60 19.55 -48.58
N GLN A 42 6.52 19.73 -49.34
CA GLN A 42 5.18 19.28 -48.94
C GLN A 42 5.14 17.75 -48.74
N LEU A 43 5.65 16.98 -49.69
CA LEU A 43 5.68 15.50 -49.59
C LEU A 43 6.54 15.03 -48.41
N ARG A 44 7.63 15.74 -48.09
CA ARG A 44 8.45 15.46 -46.89
C ARG A 44 7.66 15.70 -45.61
N ALA A 45 6.94 16.82 -45.53
CA ALA A 45 6.10 17.15 -44.38
C ALA A 45 4.95 16.15 -44.20
N GLU A 46 4.29 15.75 -45.29
CA GLU A 46 3.25 14.71 -45.28
C GLU A 46 3.82 13.37 -44.79
N ALA A 47 4.99 12.95 -45.30
CA ALA A 47 5.65 11.72 -44.86
C ALA A 47 6.04 11.77 -43.37
N GLU A 48 6.44 12.93 -42.84
CA GLU A 48 6.75 13.11 -41.42
C GLU A 48 5.52 13.05 -40.54
N ALA A 49 4.40 13.68 -40.96
CA ALA A 49 3.12 13.59 -40.28
C ALA A 49 2.59 12.14 -40.20
N ILE A 50 2.73 11.37 -41.29
CA ILE A 50 2.38 9.94 -41.32
C ILE A 50 3.27 9.14 -40.35
N ARG A 51 4.60 9.34 -40.37
CA ARG A 51 5.50 8.66 -39.43
C ARG A 51 5.14 8.94 -37.98
N HIS A 52 4.84 10.20 -37.62
CA HIS A 52 4.46 10.57 -36.26
C HIS A 52 3.13 9.94 -35.84
N SER A 53 2.14 9.86 -36.74
CA SER A 53 0.84 9.25 -36.42
C SER A 53 0.96 7.73 -36.25
N GLU A 54 1.74 7.04 -37.08
CA GLU A 54 2.03 5.61 -36.93
C GLU A 54 2.80 5.31 -35.65
N GLN A 55 3.81 6.13 -35.32
CA GLN A 55 4.55 6.03 -34.06
C GLN A 55 3.63 6.24 -32.85
N ALA A 56 2.75 7.24 -32.89
CA ALA A 56 1.77 7.48 -31.83
C ALA A 56 0.81 6.29 -31.65
N ALA A 57 0.29 5.73 -32.75
CA ALA A 57 -0.57 4.55 -32.71
C ALA A 57 0.16 3.33 -32.13
N ARG A 58 1.44 3.13 -32.50
CA ARG A 58 2.27 2.05 -31.97
C ARG A 58 2.57 2.22 -30.48
N VAL A 59 2.88 3.43 -30.03
CA VAL A 59 3.06 3.74 -28.61
C VAL A 59 1.77 3.50 -27.83
N GLN A 60 0.62 3.92 -28.36
CA GLN A 60 -0.66 3.68 -27.71
C GLN A 60 -0.97 2.18 -27.60
N ALA A 61 -0.73 1.40 -28.65
CA ALA A 61 -0.90 -0.05 -28.62
C ALA A 61 0.05 -0.72 -27.61
N LEU A 62 1.30 -0.26 -27.49
CA LEU A 62 2.24 -0.72 -26.47
C LEU A 62 1.75 -0.37 -25.07
N ASN A 63 1.26 0.86 -24.84
CA ASN A 63 0.73 1.29 -23.56
C ASN A 63 -0.46 0.43 -23.12
N THR A 64 -1.37 0.09 -24.04
CA THR A 64 -2.49 -0.82 -23.76
C THR A 64 -2.00 -2.21 -23.37
N ARG A 65 -0.99 -2.75 -24.05
CA ARG A 65 -0.38 -4.05 -23.72
C ARG A 65 0.32 -4.03 -22.37
N VAL A 66 1.01 -2.93 -22.03
CA VAL A 66 1.63 -2.73 -20.71
C VAL A 66 0.56 -2.67 -19.62
N ALA A 67 -0.56 -1.97 -19.85
CA ALA A 67 -1.68 -1.92 -18.92
C ALA A 67 -2.30 -3.32 -18.69
N ALA A 68 -2.51 -4.09 -19.77
CA ALA A 68 -3.01 -5.45 -19.68
C ALA A 68 -2.04 -6.39 -18.93
N ALA A 69 -0.74 -6.30 -19.21
CA ALA A 69 0.29 -7.08 -18.52
C ALA A 69 0.35 -6.73 -17.03
N ARG A 70 0.22 -5.45 -16.66
CA ARG A 70 0.13 -5.01 -15.26
C ARG A 70 -1.11 -5.57 -14.55
N ALA A 71 -2.26 -5.60 -15.22
CA ALA A 71 -3.48 -6.18 -14.67
C ALA A 71 -3.33 -7.70 -14.41
N GLN A 72 -2.76 -8.43 -15.38
CA GLN A 72 -2.47 -9.87 -15.21
C GLN A 72 -1.46 -10.12 -14.09
N GLN A 73 -0.42 -9.31 -13.99
CA GLN A 73 0.56 -9.39 -12.90
C GLN A 73 -0.09 -9.14 -11.53
N ALA A 74 -0.99 -8.15 -11.42
CA ALA A 74 -1.71 -7.84 -10.19
C ALA A 74 -2.65 -8.99 -9.78
N GLU A 75 -3.36 -9.60 -10.73
CA GLU A 75 -4.22 -10.76 -10.48
C GLU A 75 -3.42 -11.97 -10.00
N PHE A 76 -2.28 -12.26 -10.64
CA PHE A 76 -1.39 -13.34 -10.23
C PHE A 76 -0.82 -13.09 -8.82
N ALA A 77 -0.39 -11.86 -8.53
CA ALA A 77 0.11 -11.48 -7.20
C ALA A 77 -0.96 -11.66 -6.11
N ALA A 78 -2.19 -11.20 -6.37
CA ALA A 78 -3.31 -11.36 -5.43
C ALA A 78 -3.63 -12.84 -5.14
N LYS A 79 -3.62 -13.69 -6.18
CA LYS A 79 -3.83 -15.13 -6.02
C LYS A 79 -2.71 -15.80 -5.22
N MET A 80 -1.47 -15.34 -5.40
CA MET A 80 -0.33 -15.84 -4.62
C MET A 80 -0.40 -15.41 -3.16
N GLU A 81 -0.80 -14.17 -2.88
CA GLU A 81 -1.05 -13.69 -1.52
C GLU A 81 -2.17 -14.48 -0.85
N GLU A 82 -3.30 -14.74 -1.54
CA GLU A 82 -4.40 -15.55 -1.03
C GLU A 82 -3.94 -16.99 -0.69
N THR A 83 -3.15 -17.61 -1.57
CA THR A 83 -2.63 -18.96 -1.36
C THR A 83 -1.65 -18.99 -0.18
N ALA A 84 -0.74 -18.02 -0.09
CA ALA A 84 0.20 -17.90 1.03
C ALA A 84 -0.52 -17.67 2.35
N ARG A 85 -1.57 -16.84 2.35
CA ARG A 85 -2.42 -16.59 3.51
C ARG A 85 -3.15 -17.85 3.95
N ALA A 86 -3.74 -18.61 3.01
CA ALA A 86 -4.39 -19.87 3.31
C ALA A 86 -3.42 -20.89 3.93
N ALA A 87 -2.21 -21.00 3.40
CA ALA A 87 -1.16 -21.84 3.98
C ALA A 87 -0.74 -21.39 5.38
N ALA A 88 -0.60 -20.08 5.60
CA ALA A 88 -0.28 -19.53 6.92
C ALA A 88 -1.40 -19.80 7.95
N ILE A 89 -2.66 -19.68 7.55
CA ILE A 89 -3.82 -20.02 8.41
C ILE A 89 -3.82 -21.52 8.74
N ALA A 90 -3.56 -22.38 7.75
CA ALA A 90 -3.50 -23.83 7.96
C ALA A 90 -2.34 -24.27 8.87
N ALA A 91 -1.29 -23.47 8.98
CA ALA A 91 -0.16 -23.72 9.88
C ALA A 91 -0.40 -23.24 11.33
N LEU A 92 -1.51 -22.56 11.62
CA LEU A 92 -1.84 -22.15 12.98
C LEU A 92 -2.18 -23.36 13.86
N PRO A 93 -1.86 -23.31 15.16
CA PRO A 93 -2.12 -24.43 16.08
C PRO A 93 -3.61 -24.68 16.36
N GLY A 94 -4.49 -23.77 15.96
CA GLY A 94 -5.94 -23.83 16.23
C GLY A 94 -6.78 -24.32 15.07
N ASP A 95 -7.95 -24.87 15.40
CA ASP A 95 -8.99 -25.28 14.45
C ASP A 95 -9.99 -24.13 14.23
N PRO A 96 -10.06 -23.52 13.03
CA PRO A 96 -10.98 -22.44 12.75
C PRO A 96 -12.46 -22.88 12.82
N ALA A 97 -12.79 -24.15 12.54
CA ALA A 97 -14.16 -24.64 12.63
C ALA A 97 -14.64 -24.64 14.09
N LYS A 98 -13.78 -25.05 15.03
CA LYS A 98 -14.06 -24.94 16.48
C LYS A 98 -14.08 -23.47 16.93
N GLY A 99 -13.21 -22.63 16.37
CA GLY A 99 -13.10 -21.21 16.73
C GLY A 99 -14.33 -20.38 16.39
N LYS A 100 -15.11 -20.79 15.38
CA LYS A 100 -16.32 -20.10 14.93
C LYS A 100 -17.31 -19.84 16.06
N MET A 101 -17.58 -20.84 16.90
CA MET A 101 -18.55 -20.70 17.99
C MET A 101 -18.04 -19.75 19.08
N THR A 102 -16.74 -19.80 19.40
CA THR A 102 -16.09 -18.88 20.33
C THR A 102 -16.14 -17.43 19.84
N TYR A 103 -16.06 -17.23 18.52
CA TYR A 103 -16.08 -15.89 17.93
C TYR A 103 -17.46 -15.22 17.89
N MET A 104 -18.57 -15.98 17.90
CA MET A 104 -19.91 -15.40 17.73
C MET A 104 -20.23 -14.25 18.70
N PRO A 105 -19.89 -14.32 20.01
CA PRO A 105 -20.04 -13.18 20.91
C PRO A 105 -19.12 -11.99 20.56
N CYS A 106 -17.91 -12.26 20.05
CA CYS A 106 -16.97 -11.23 19.61
C CYS A 106 -17.54 -10.44 18.42
N ALA A 107 -18.26 -11.12 17.52
CA ALA A 107 -18.85 -10.55 16.31
C ALA A 107 -19.87 -9.44 16.60
N THR A 108 -20.48 -9.41 17.79
CA THR A 108 -21.37 -8.31 18.20
C THR A 108 -20.64 -6.98 18.09
N CYS A 109 -19.41 -6.92 18.62
CA CYS A 109 -18.59 -5.71 18.63
C CYS A 109 -17.69 -5.63 17.40
N HIS A 110 -17.01 -6.72 17.03
CA HIS A 110 -16.01 -6.71 15.95
C HIS A 110 -16.59 -6.97 14.55
N GLY A 111 -17.87 -7.31 14.43
CA GLY A 111 -18.51 -7.64 13.14
C GLY A 111 -18.35 -9.10 12.73
N MET A 112 -19.17 -9.55 11.78
CA MET A 112 -19.20 -10.97 11.37
C MET A 112 -17.94 -11.39 10.62
N GLN A 113 -17.32 -10.45 9.92
CA GLN A 113 -16.07 -10.62 9.19
C GLN A 113 -14.88 -10.04 9.96
N ALA A 114 -15.04 -9.76 11.27
CA ALA A 114 -14.06 -9.06 12.08
C ALA A 114 -13.60 -7.72 11.48
N GLU A 115 -14.51 -7.06 10.78
CA GLU A 115 -14.29 -5.81 10.06
C GLU A 115 -14.10 -4.61 10.99
N GLY A 116 -14.47 -4.73 12.27
CA GLY A 116 -14.46 -3.65 13.26
C GLY A 116 -15.75 -2.83 13.22
N LYS A 117 -16.14 -2.28 14.36
CA LYS A 117 -17.28 -1.35 14.45
C LYS A 117 -16.94 -0.19 15.37
N ARG A 118 -16.86 1.02 14.80
CA ARG A 118 -16.61 2.26 15.54
C ARG A 118 -17.60 2.48 16.68
N VAL A 119 -18.88 2.14 16.50
CA VAL A 119 -19.92 2.32 17.54
C VAL A 119 -19.58 1.59 18.85
N PHE A 120 -18.81 0.50 18.77
CA PHE A 120 -18.34 -0.26 19.93
C PHE A 120 -16.87 0.01 20.28
N ASN A 121 -16.19 0.94 19.58
CA ASN A 121 -14.74 1.13 19.63
C ASN A 121 -13.95 -0.18 19.44
N ALA A 122 -14.53 -1.11 18.71
CA ALA A 122 -13.97 -2.43 18.47
C ALA A 122 -13.15 -2.40 17.19
N PRO A 123 -11.82 -2.56 17.26
CA PRO A 123 -10.97 -2.51 16.08
C PRO A 123 -11.30 -3.63 15.10
N ARG A 124 -10.85 -3.44 13.88
CA ARG A 124 -10.75 -4.50 12.91
C ARG A 124 -9.76 -5.57 13.38
N LEU A 125 -10.13 -6.84 13.28
CA LEU A 125 -9.22 -7.98 13.53
C LEU A 125 -8.89 -8.73 12.23
N ALA A 126 -9.76 -8.67 11.21
CA ALA A 126 -9.52 -9.37 9.96
C ALA A 126 -8.28 -8.83 9.23
N GLY A 127 -7.40 -9.76 8.85
CA GLY A 127 -6.13 -9.49 8.18
C GLY A 127 -5.00 -9.10 9.11
N GLN A 128 -5.26 -8.94 10.41
CA GLN A 128 -4.20 -8.76 11.38
C GLN A 128 -3.47 -10.07 11.63
N GLU A 129 -2.20 -9.98 12.02
CA GLU A 129 -1.37 -11.16 12.19
C GLU A 129 -1.87 -12.03 13.35
N PRO A 130 -1.99 -13.35 13.14
CA PRO A 130 -2.47 -14.27 14.17
C PRO A 130 -1.67 -14.20 15.47
N TRP A 131 -0.33 -14.08 15.38
CA TRP A 131 0.54 -13.94 16.56
C TRP A 131 0.19 -12.69 17.38
N TYR A 132 -0.12 -11.57 16.71
CA TYR A 132 -0.45 -10.32 17.37
C TYR A 132 -1.83 -10.40 18.01
N VAL A 133 -2.83 -10.92 17.29
CA VAL A 133 -4.20 -11.12 17.82
C VAL A 133 -4.15 -12.01 19.07
N ARG A 134 -3.44 -13.14 18.99
CA ARG A 134 -3.23 -14.06 20.12
C ARG A 134 -2.60 -13.35 21.31
N SER A 135 -1.51 -12.61 21.08
CA SER A 135 -0.81 -11.84 22.12
C SER A 135 -1.72 -10.80 22.77
N GLN A 136 -2.55 -10.08 21.99
CA GLN A 136 -3.45 -9.08 22.56
C GLN A 136 -4.57 -9.72 23.41
N LEU A 137 -5.14 -10.84 22.96
CA LEU A 137 -6.16 -11.57 23.72
C LEU A 137 -5.61 -12.07 25.06
N LEU A 138 -4.38 -12.62 25.07
CA LEU A 138 -3.69 -13.00 26.31
C LEU A 138 -3.47 -11.81 27.22
N LYS A 139 -2.96 -10.69 26.69
CA LYS A 139 -2.72 -9.47 27.48
C LYS A 139 -4.01 -8.94 28.13
N PHE A 140 -5.16 -9.01 27.46
CA PHE A 140 -6.45 -8.67 28.07
C PHE A 140 -6.88 -9.69 29.13
N LYS A 141 -6.77 -10.98 28.84
CA LYS A 141 -7.11 -12.07 29.77
C LYS A 141 -6.29 -12.01 31.06
N GLU A 142 -5.01 -11.66 30.97
CA GLU A 142 -4.06 -11.57 32.09
C GLU A 142 -4.10 -10.20 32.81
N GLY A 143 -4.88 -9.25 32.30
CA GLY A 143 -4.95 -7.89 32.87
C GLY A 143 -3.72 -7.03 32.60
N VAL A 144 -2.83 -7.43 31.68
CA VAL A 144 -1.74 -6.61 31.15
C VAL A 144 -2.31 -5.41 30.37
N ARG A 145 -3.45 -5.60 29.70
CA ARG A 145 -4.28 -4.56 29.07
C ARG A 145 -5.67 -4.52 29.70
N GLY A 146 -6.33 -3.36 29.66
CA GLY A 146 -7.73 -3.24 30.10
C GLY A 146 -7.95 -3.20 31.61
N LYS A 147 -6.95 -2.78 32.39
CA LYS A 147 -7.07 -2.55 33.84
C LYS A 147 -6.95 -1.07 34.24
N HIS A 148 -6.54 -0.20 33.32
CA HIS A 148 -6.41 1.22 33.61
C HIS A 148 -7.80 1.85 33.78
N PRO A 149 -8.06 2.66 34.84
CA PRO A 149 -9.40 3.22 35.09
C PRO A 149 -9.99 4.05 33.95
N HIS A 150 -9.13 4.67 33.14
CA HIS A 150 -9.53 5.47 31.97
C HIS A 150 -9.57 4.66 30.65
N ASP A 151 -9.20 3.37 30.64
CA ASP A 151 -9.28 2.51 29.45
C ASP A 151 -10.61 1.73 29.44
N ILE A 152 -11.72 2.44 29.26
CA ILE A 152 -13.08 1.87 29.31
C ILE A 152 -13.28 0.73 28.29
N TYR A 153 -12.73 0.88 27.08
CA TYR A 153 -12.86 -0.11 26.02
C TYR A 153 -11.89 -1.28 26.22
N GLY A 154 -10.73 -1.03 26.83
CA GLY A 154 -9.86 -2.12 27.27
C GLY A 154 -10.49 -2.95 28.38
N MET A 155 -11.17 -2.35 29.34
CA MET A 155 -11.93 -3.09 30.36
C MET A 155 -13.04 -3.94 29.73
N GLN A 156 -13.78 -3.40 28.75
CA GLN A 156 -14.75 -4.16 27.97
C GLN A 156 -14.10 -5.37 27.28
N MET A 157 -12.92 -5.20 26.67
CA MET A 157 -12.19 -6.31 26.06
C MET A 157 -11.67 -7.34 27.07
N ALA A 158 -11.19 -6.90 28.24
CA ALA A 158 -10.77 -7.80 29.31
C ALA A 158 -11.94 -8.66 29.84
N MET A 159 -13.17 -8.12 29.84
CA MET A 159 -14.36 -8.92 30.14
C MET A 159 -14.70 -9.90 29.01
N ALA A 160 -14.60 -9.46 27.75
CA ALA A 160 -14.90 -10.29 26.58
C ALA A 160 -13.98 -11.53 26.48
N THR A 161 -12.72 -11.43 26.91
CA THR A 161 -11.78 -12.57 26.90
C THR A 161 -12.03 -13.62 27.99
N SER A 162 -13.00 -13.41 28.89
CA SER A 162 -13.40 -14.41 29.89
C SER A 162 -13.95 -15.71 29.26
N LEU A 163 -14.47 -15.62 28.04
CA LEU A 163 -14.92 -16.77 27.24
C LEU A 163 -13.75 -17.67 26.78
N ILE A 164 -12.51 -17.14 26.80
CA ILE A 164 -11.31 -17.88 26.44
C ILE A 164 -10.76 -18.52 27.71
N TYR A 165 -11.17 -19.76 28.01
CA TYR A 165 -10.85 -20.43 29.28
C TYR A 165 -9.57 -21.28 29.25
N ASN A 166 -9.05 -21.62 28.08
CA ASN A 166 -7.78 -22.33 27.92
C ASN A 166 -7.08 -21.95 26.59
N GLU A 167 -5.86 -22.45 26.39
CA GLU A 167 -5.06 -22.20 25.18
C GLU A 167 -5.70 -22.77 23.91
N GLU A 168 -6.36 -23.93 23.98
CA GLU A 168 -7.05 -24.52 22.81
C GLU A 168 -8.14 -23.57 22.28
N VAL A 169 -8.95 -23.00 23.16
CA VAL A 169 -10.00 -22.03 22.79
C VAL A 169 -9.39 -20.76 22.20
N LEU A 170 -8.27 -20.28 22.77
CA LEU A 170 -7.53 -19.13 22.26
C LEU A 170 -7.03 -19.38 20.83
N ASP A 171 -6.34 -20.50 20.62
CA ASP A 171 -5.76 -20.84 19.33
C ASP A 171 -6.86 -21.05 18.27
N ASN A 172 -7.96 -21.72 18.64
CA ASN A 172 -9.12 -21.91 17.77
C ASN A 172 -9.74 -20.57 17.34
N VAL A 173 -9.99 -19.64 18.27
CA VAL A 173 -10.61 -18.34 17.92
C VAL A 173 -9.67 -17.48 17.09
N VAL A 174 -8.36 -17.52 17.35
CA VAL A 174 -7.35 -16.84 16.54
C VAL A 174 -7.31 -17.41 15.13
N ALA A 175 -7.32 -18.73 14.97
CA ALA A 175 -7.37 -19.40 13.67
C ALA A 175 -8.65 -19.04 12.90
N TYR A 176 -9.79 -18.97 13.59
CA TYR A 176 -11.04 -18.54 12.97
C TYR A 176 -10.97 -17.08 12.49
N ILE A 177 -10.50 -16.15 13.32
CA ILE A 177 -10.34 -14.73 12.95
C ILE A 177 -9.41 -14.59 11.73
N ALA A 178 -8.31 -15.34 11.70
CA ALA A 178 -7.37 -15.35 10.59
C ALA A 178 -8.02 -15.85 9.28
N SER A 179 -8.99 -16.78 9.38
CA SER A 179 -9.72 -17.29 8.22
C SER A 179 -10.69 -16.29 7.60
N LEU A 180 -11.12 -15.25 8.35
CA LEU A 180 -12.14 -14.31 7.88
C LEU A 180 -11.64 -13.45 6.71
N SER A 181 -12.58 -13.12 5.81
CA SER A 181 -12.25 -12.25 4.68
C SER A 181 -11.87 -10.87 5.17
N THR A 182 -10.79 -10.32 4.59
CA THR A 182 -10.31 -9.00 4.92
C THR A 182 -11.22 -7.90 4.36
N GLY A 183 -12.08 -8.14 3.37
CA GLY A 183 -12.76 -7.03 2.70
C GLY A 183 -11.77 -5.98 2.17
N LYS A 184 -12.26 -4.79 1.81
CA LYS A 184 -11.44 -3.81 1.06
C LYS A 184 -11.21 -2.45 1.73
N THR A 185 -11.90 -2.09 2.82
CA THR A 185 -11.79 -0.72 3.35
C THR A 185 -11.69 -0.65 4.85
N VAL A 186 -10.78 0.22 5.31
CA VAL A 186 -10.73 0.75 6.66
C VAL A 186 -11.23 2.19 6.62
N GLU A 187 -11.98 2.60 7.64
CA GLU A 187 -12.32 4.01 7.85
C GLU A 187 -11.04 4.87 7.88
N ARG A 188 -10.95 5.80 6.92
CA ARG A 188 -9.80 6.70 6.79
C ARG A 188 -9.90 7.93 7.68
N GLY A 189 -8.74 8.43 8.10
CA GLY A 189 -8.58 9.66 8.86
C GLY A 189 -8.72 10.90 7.99
N LYS A 190 -8.77 12.07 8.62
CA LYS A 190 -8.87 13.38 7.95
C LYS A 190 -7.55 14.18 7.96
N GLY A 191 -6.46 13.59 8.45
CA GLY A 191 -5.15 14.25 8.50
C GLY A 191 -4.49 14.40 7.12
N ASP A 192 -3.39 15.15 7.08
CA ASP A 192 -2.55 15.34 5.91
C ASP A 192 -1.46 14.25 5.85
N ALA A 193 -1.59 13.33 4.90
CA ALA A 193 -0.62 12.26 4.67
C ALA A 193 0.78 12.80 4.28
N THR A 194 0.86 13.97 3.65
CA THR A 194 2.14 14.60 3.28
C THR A 194 2.90 15.07 4.50
N ALA A 195 2.20 15.71 5.45
CA ALA A 195 2.77 16.08 6.75
C ALA A 195 3.13 14.82 7.56
N GLY A 196 2.23 13.84 7.61
CA GLY A 196 2.42 12.59 8.34
C GLY A 196 3.64 11.78 7.90
N LYS A 197 3.98 11.83 6.61
CA LYS A 197 5.16 11.15 6.04
C LYS A 197 6.45 11.52 6.76
N GLN A 198 6.60 12.78 7.19
CA GLN A 198 7.81 13.25 7.86
C GLN A 198 7.99 12.62 9.25
N HIS A 199 6.90 12.20 9.89
CA HIS A 199 6.89 11.63 11.23
C HIS A 199 6.99 10.10 11.23
N TYR A 200 6.67 9.45 10.12
CA TYR A 200 6.63 7.98 10.04
C TYR A 200 8.00 7.30 10.00
N ALA A 201 9.08 8.02 9.68
CA ALA A 201 10.41 7.43 9.50
C ALA A 201 10.86 6.59 10.71
N VAL A 202 10.57 7.04 11.93
CA VAL A 202 10.89 6.31 13.17
C VAL A 202 10.00 5.07 13.33
N CYS A 203 8.72 5.17 12.95
CA CYS A 203 7.77 4.06 13.01
C CYS A 203 8.18 2.92 12.06
N ALA A 204 8.70 3.27 10.88
CA ALA A 204 9.09 2.32 9.83
C ALA A 204 10.19 1.34 10.27
N THR A 205 11.05 1.73 11.22
CA THR A 205 12.11 0.86 11.76
C THR A 205 11.57 -0.40 12.41
N CYS A 206 10.39 -0.32 13.03
CA CYS A 206 9.73 -1.46 13.68
C CYS A 206 8.53 -1.96 12.88
N HIS A 207 7.67 -1.06 12.38
CA HIS A 207 6.43 -1.42 11.69
C HIS A 207 6.58 -1.63 10.18
N GLY A 208 7.78 -1.43 9.64
CA GLY A 208 8.08 -1.59 8.22
C GLY A 208 7.74 -0.35 7.39
N VAL A 209 8.37 -0.24 6.21
CA VAL A 209 8.24 0.93 5.32
C VAL A 209 6.82 1.15 4.78
N ASN A 210 6.01 0.09 4.69
CA ASN A 210 4.62 0.12 4.24
C ASN A 210 3.63 -0.11 5.40
N ALA A 211 4.09 0.05 6.66
CA ALA A 211 3.31 -0.25 7.86
C ALA A 211 2.76 -1.69 7.89
N GLN A 212 3.46 -2.61 7.24
CA GLN A 212 3.06 -4.00 7.05
C GLN A 212 3.32 -4.90 8.26
N GLY A 213 3.99 -4.38 9.30
CA GLY A 213 4.39 -5.15 10.47
C GLY A 213 5.68 -5.95 10.24
N ILE A 214 6.38 -6.24 11.34
CA ILE A 214 7.57 -7.09 11.36
C ILE A 214 7.50 -7.96 12.62
N GLU A 215 7.19 -9.25 12.44
CA GLU A 215 6.99 -10.19 13.56
C GLU A 215 8.24 -10.39 14.42
N THR A 216 9.44 -10.41 13.81
CA THR A 216 10.71 -10.51 14.56
C THR A 216 10.96 -9.32 15.47
N GLN A 217 10.34 -8.17 15.18
CA GLN A 217 10.34 -6.97 16.02
C GLN A 217 9.14 -6.89 16.95
N GLN A 218 8.25 -7.90 16.93
CA GLN A 218 6.96 -7.91 17.62
C GLN A 218 6.11 -6.67 17.33
N ALA A 219 6.26 -6.11 16.13
CA ALA A 219 5.58 -4.90 15.70
C ALA A 219 4.47 -5.27 14.70
N PRO A 220 3.19 -5.05 15.04
CA PRO A 220 2.09 -5.42 14.17
C PRO A 220 1.96 -4.50 12.96
N ALA A 221 1.25 -4.96 11.94
CA ALA A 221 0.77 -4.14 10.84
C ALA A 221 -0.14 -3.04 11.36
N LEU A 222 0.06 -1.83 10.84
CA LEU A 222 -0.76 -0.65 11.13
C LEU A 222 -1.65 -0.30 9.94
N SER A 223 -1.21 -0.58 8.71
CA SER A 223 -1.91 -0.24 7.46
C SER A 223 -3.30 -0.88 7.35
N LYS A 224 -3.53 -1.98 8.06
CA LYS A 224 -4.78 -2.76 8.02
C LYS A 224 -5.85 -2.29 9.01
N GLN A 225 -5.66 -1.12 9.64
CA GLN A 225 -6.51 -0.69 10.75
C GLN A 225 -7.23 0.63 10.49
N HIS A 226 -8.36 0.82 11.19
CA HIS A 226 -9.11 2.06 11.18
C HIS A 226 -8.31 3.22 11.76
N ALA A 227 -8.46 4.40 11.16
CA ALA A 227 -7.76 5.61 11.61
C ALA A 227 -8.06 5.93 13.06
N TRP A 228 -9.35 5.93 13.39
CA TRP A 228 -9.81 6.24 14.74
C TRP A 228 -9.25 5.30 15.80
N TYR A 229 -9.06 4.02 15.45
CA TYR A 229 -8.49 3.08 16.40
C TYR A 229 -7.00 3.34 16.56
N LEU A 230 -6.27 3.56 15.46
CA LEU A 230 -4.86 3.91 15.50
C LEU A 230 -4.64 5.16 16.36
N GLU A 231 -5.35 6.25 16.08
CA GLU A 231 -5.28 7.50 16.86
C GLU A 231 -5.53 7.25 18.36
N THR A 232 -6.56 6.47 18.70
CA THR A 232 -6.83 6.08 20.09
C THR A 232 -5.66 5.30 20.70
N GLN A 233 -5.10 4.32 20.00
CA GLN A 233 -3.98 3.53 20.53
C GLN A 233 -2.70 4.37 20.70
N LEU A 234 -2.42 5.29 19.76
CA LEU A 234 -1.31 6.24 19.85
C LEU A 234 -1.44 7.09 21.13
N ARG A 235 -2.64 7.63 21.40
CA ARG A 235 -2.94 8.36 22.64
C ARG A 235 -2.82 7.47 23.87
N HIS A 236 -3.30 6.22 23.82
CA HIS A 236 -3.22 5.31 24.95
C HIS A 236 -1.76 5.01 25.34
N PHE A 237 -0.87 4.85 24.36
CA PHE A 237 0.57 4.70 24.64
C PHE A 237 1.18 6.00 25.17
N LYS A 238 0.91 7.15 24.56
CA LYS A 238 1.44 8.45 25.00
C LYS A 238 1.06 8.75 26.46
N TYR A 239 -0.20 8.53 26.81
CA TYR A 239 -0.77 8.87 28.12
C TYR A 239 -0.72 7.71 29.13
N GLY A 240 -0.05 6.60 28.79
CA GLY A 240 0.19 5.50 29.73
C GLY A 240 -1.01 4.61 30.06
N LEU A 241 -2.12 4.74 29.31
CA LEU A 241 -3.28 3.83 29.40
C LEU A 241 -2.94 2.44 28.86
N ARG A 242 -1.96 2.35 27.96
CA ARG A 242 -1.43 1.11 27.37
C ARG A 242 0.10 1.14 27.41
N GLY A 243 0.73 -0.03 27.55
CA GLY A 243 2.19 -0.14 27.50
C GLY A 243 2.91 0.24 28.79
N THR A 244 2.22 0.38 29.93
CA THR A 244 2.85 0.71 31.22
C THR A 244 3.05 -0.49 32.14
N HIS A 245 2.39 -1.62 31.86
CA HIS A 245 2.49 -2.82 32.68
C HIS A 245 3.89 -3.48 32.56
N LYS A 246 4.41 -4.01 33.67
CA LYS A 246 5.74 -4.65 33.74
C LYS A 246 5.90 -5.90 32.87
N SER A 247 4.79 -6.51 32.44
CA SER A 247 4.79 -7.65 31.52
C SER A 247 4.47 -7.26 30.07
N ASP A 248 4.15 -5.98 29.78
CA ASP A 248 3.91 -5.52 28.41
C ASP A 248 5.22 -5.08 27.75
N LEU A 249 6.11 -6.03 27.47
CA LEU A 249 7.47 -5.74 26.98
C LEU A 249 7.43 -4.91 25.68
N GLU A 250 6.61 -5.33 24.73
CA GLU A 250 6.45 -4.68 23.43
C GLU A 250 5.68 -3.36 23.56
N GLY A 251 4.64 -3.33 24.39
CA GLY A 251 3.87 -2.10 24.63
C GLY A 251 4.72 -1.01 25.29
N ARG A 252 5.65 -1.37 26.18
CA ARG A 252 6.59 -0.43 26.80
C ARG A 252 7.54 0.22 25.79
N GLN A 253 7.85 -0.43 24.67
CA GLN A 253 8.68 0.17 23.62
C GLN A 253 7.95 1.31 22.90
N MET A 254 6.62 1.22 22.78
CA MET A 254 5.82 2.28 22.13
C MET A 254 5.67 3.53 22.98
N VAL A 255 5.69 3.42 24.32
CA VAL A 255 5.48 4.56 25.23
C VAL A 255 6.47 5.71 24.97
N PRO A 256 7.80 5.54 25.01
CA PRO A 256 8.73 6.65 24.78
C PRO A 256 8.65 7.22 23.36
N VAL A 257 8.40 6.37 22.36
CA VAL A 257 8.20 6.81 20.96
C VAL A 257 7.01 7.75 20.88
N MET A 258 5.90 7.42 21.53
CA MET A 258 4.70 8.25 21.52
C MET A 258 4.78 9.47 22.43
N GLN A 259 5.55 9.41 23.51
CA GLN A 259 5.80 10.56 24.38
C GLN A 259 6.60 11.66 23.67
N ALA A 260 7.48 11.29 22.74
CA ALA A 260 8.28 12.23 21.94
C ALA A 260 7.47 12.99 20.86
N LEU A 261 6.29 12.49 20.48
CA LEU A 261 5.44 13.10 19.46
C LEU A 261 4.43 14.08 20.07
N GLN A 262 4.07 15.12 19.33
CA GLN A 262 2.98 16.03 19.68
C GLN A 262 1.63 15.44 19.27
N ASP A 263 0.56 15.81 19.97
CA ASP A 263 -0.78 15.24 19.76
C ASP A 263 -1.37 15.60 18.39
N GLU A 264 -1.01 16.78 17.88
CA GLU A 264 -1.48 17.32 16.60
C GLU A 264 -0.99 16.47 15.42
N VAL A 265 0.14 15.77 15.59
CA VAL A 265 0.75 14.93 14.55
C VAL A 265 -0.04 13.64 14.32
N PHE A 266 -0.89 13.21 15.26
CA PHE A 266 -1.45 11.85 15.21
C PHE A 266 -2.39 11.64 14.03
N ALA A 267 -3.23 12.63 13.71
CA ALA A 267 -4.14 12.53 12.58
C ALA A 267 -3.37 12.43 11.25
N ASP A 268 -2.31 13.21 11.09
CA ASP A 268 -1.46 13.24 9.90
C ASP A 268 -0.65 11.94 9.77
N LEU A 269 -0.03 11.48 10.85
CA LEU A 269 0.70 10.22 10.91
C LEU A 269 -0.20 9.03 10.53
N VAL A 270 -1.42 8.99 11.06
CA VAL A 270 -2.40 7.94 10.75
C VAL A 270 -2.89 8.05 9.30
N ALA A 271 -3.13 9.26 8.79
CA ALA A 271 -3.46 9.46 7.37
C ALA A 271 -2.34 8.94 6.45
N TYR A 272 -1.07 9.16 6.81
CA TYR A 272 0.05 8.61 6.07
C TYR A 272 0.11 7.08 6.14
N ILE A 273 -0.02 6.47 7.32
CA ILE A 273 -0.06 5.00 7.50
C ILE A 273 -1.12 4.38 6.59
N GLN A 274 -2.30 5.00 6.49
CA GLN A 274 -3.38 4.49 5.67
C GLN A 274 -3.15 4.67 4.17
N SER A 275 -2.38 5.68 3.76
CA SER A 275 -1.97 5.85 2.36
C SER A 275 -1.01 4.77 1.88
N LEU A 276 -0.30 4.10 2.79
CA LEU A 276 0.63 3.01 2.47
C LEU A 276 -0.08 1.71 2.07
N ASN A 277 -1.38 1.60 2.35
CA ASN A 277 -2.20 0.43 2.00
C ASN A 277 -2.86 0.54 0.61
N ASP A 278 -2.64 1.66 -0.10
CA ASP A 278 -3.22 1.96 -1.41
C ASP A 278 -2.25 1.66 -2.58
N LEU A 279 -1.06 1.14 -2.28
CA LEU A 279 0.02 0.81 -3.21
C LEU A 279 0.27 -0.69 -3.29
#